data_AF-A0A957W6N3-F1
#
_entry.id   AF-A0A957W6N3-F1
#
_cell.length_a   1.000
_cell.length_b   1.000
_cell.length_c   1.000
_cell.angle_alpha   90.00
_cell.angle_beta   90.00
_cell.angle_gamma   90.00
#
_symmetry.space_group_name_H-M   'P 1'
#
loop_
_entity.id
_entity.type
_entity.pdbx_description
1 polymer ?
#
loop_
_entity_poly.entity_id
_entity_poly.type
_entity_poly.pdbx_seq_one_letter_code
_entity_poly.pdbx_strand_id
1 'polypeptide(L)'
;MSGLFLFIACNTANPEPVSDNEVSDPGEELLGGQTTVFNTTPNAFGQPAPGLDRHDGLLFFVGNSFFNQNWVTAPASTTARDGLGPLFNSRSCAGCHFKDGRGRPPETDGELSTGFLIRLSIP
;
A
#
# COMPACT_ATOMS: atom_id res chain seq x y z
N MET A 1 3.06 32.00 -25.12
CA MET A 1 4.36 31.31 -24.95
C MET A 1 4.06 29.84 -24.70
N SER A 2 4.06 29.03 -25.76
CA SER A 2 3.77 27.59 -25.64
C SER A 2 5.10 26.88 -25.39
N GLY A 3 5.31 26.42 -24.16
CA GLY A 3 6.51 25.70 -23.76
C GLY A 3 6.40 24.24 -24.21
N LEU A 4 7.27 23.85 -25.14
CA LEU A 4 7.47 22.45 -25.51
C LEU A 4 8.15 21.74 -24.33
N PHE A 5 7.42 20.88 -23.62
CA PHE A 5 7.99 19.99 -22.62
C PHE A 5 8.65 18.79 -23.32
N LEU A 6 9.98 18.73 -23.23
CA LEU A 6 10.79 17.62 -23.75
C LEU A 6 11.00 16.61 -22.62
N PHE A 7 10.38 15.44 -22.70
CA PHE A 7 10.68 14.31 -21.83
C PHE A 7 11.90 13.56 -22.39
N ILE A 8 13.05 13.68 -21.73
CA ILE A 8 14.23 12.86 -22.02
C ILE A 8 14.19 11.66 -21.07
N ALA A 9 13.91 10.47 -21.59
CA ALA A 9 14.16 9.22 -20.90
C ALA A 9 15.58 8.74 -21.24
N CYS A 10 16.39 8.42 -20.23
CA CYS A 10 17.65 7.71 -20.44
C CYS A 10 17.35 6.31 -20.98
N ASN A 11 17.56 6.09 -22.28
CA ASN A 11 17.64 4.76 -22.85
C ASN A 11 19.08 4.46 -23.24
N THR A 12 19.86 3.91 -22.32
CA THR A 12 21.20 3.34 -22.62
C THR A 12 21.28 1.85 -22.30
N ALA A 13 20.14 1.16 -22.22
CA ALA A 13 20.10 -0.26 -22.45
C ALA A 13 19.36 -0.44 -23.78
N ASN A 14 19.96 -1.15 -24.73
CA ASN A 14 19.12 -1.89 -25.67
C ASN A 14 18.15 -2.68 -24.78
N PRO A 15 16.82 -2.48 -24.83
CA PRO A 15 15.95 -3.47 -24.25
C PRO A 15 16.27 -4.74 -25.02
N GLU A 16 16.95 -5.68 -24.37
CA GLU A 16 16.93 -7.09 -24.79
C GLU A 16 15.46 -7.37 -25.14
N PRO A 17 15.16 -7.90 -26.33
CA PRO A 17 13.80 -8.20 -26.69
C PRO A 17 13.26 -9.13 -25.60
N VAL A 18 12.32 -8.61 -24.78
CA VAL A 18 11.63 -9.42 -23.78
C VAL A 18 11.00 -10.54 -24.58
N SER A 19 11.54 -11.74 -24.42
CA SER A 19 11.09 -12.87 -25.21
C SER A 19 9.66 -13.15 -24.79
N ASP A 20 8.71 -13.08 -25.71
CA ASP A 20 7.30 -13.45 -25.46
C ASP A 20 7.14 -14.92 -25.02
N ASN A 21 8.25 -15.68 -24.92
CA ASN A 21 8.37 -17.04 -24.43
C ASN A 21 9.18 -17.15 -23.12
N GLU A 22 9.34 -16.08 -22.33
CA GLU A 22 9.79 -16.22 -20.94
C GLU A 22 8.74 -17.03 -20.16
N VAL A 23 9.01 -18.32 -20.03
CA VAL A 23 8.34 -19.17 -19.06
C VAL A 23 8.76 -18.65 -17.68
N SER A 24 7.79 -18.09 -16.95
CA SER A 24 8.00 -17.63 -15.57
C SER A 24 8.65 -18.75 -14.74
N ASP A 25 9.68 -18.41 -13.97
CA ASP A 25 10.36 -19.39 -13.13
C ASP A 25 9.37 -19.94 -12.08
N PRO A 26 9.44 -21.25 -11.73
CA PRO A 26 8.55 -21.81 -10.73
C PRO A 26 8.59 -21.04 -9.40
N GLY A 27 7.46 -20.50 -8.97
CA GLY A 27 7.32 -19.73 -7.73
C GLY A 27 7.25 -18.22 -7.92
N GLU A 28 7.49 -17.67 -9.11
CA GLU A 28 7.28 -16.25 -9.40
C GLU A 28 5.80 -15.85 -9.35
N GLU A 29 4.89 -16.81 -9.52
CA GLU A 29 3.45 -16.61 -9.32
C GLU A 29 3.08 -16.32 -7.85
N LEU A 30 4.00 -16.60 -6.92
CA LEU A 30 3.82 -16.41 -5.48
C LEU A 30 4.37 -15.05 -5.04
N LEU A 31 3.56 -13.99 -5.17
CA LEU A 31 3.95 -12.62 -4.81
C LEU A 31 4.42 -12.45 -3.34
N GLY A 32 3.99 -13.33 -2.44
CA GLY A 32 4.43 -13.41 -1.04
C GLY A 32 5.37 -14.58 -0.75
N GLY A 33 5.86 -15.30 -1.77
CA GLY A 33 6.56 -16.57 -1.58
C GLY A 33 5.72 -17.57 -0.79
N GLN A 34 6.29 -18.16 0.26
CA GLN A 34 5.60 -19.10 1.14
C GLN A 34 4.41 -18.50 1.91
N THR A 35 4.30 -17.18 2.00
CA THR A 35 3.17 -16.51 2.69
C THR A 35 2.07 -16.05 1.72
N THR A 36 2.16 -16.43 0.44
CA THR A 36 1.13 -16.10 -0.55
C THR A 36 -0.22 -16.67 -0.13
N VAL A 37 -1.25 -15.82 -0.14
CA VAL A 37 -2.64 -16.21 0.07
C VAL A 37 -3.40 -15.98 -1.23
N PHE A 38 -4.04 -17.03 -1.75
CA PHE A 38 -4.87 -16.95 -2.95
C PHE A 38 -6.26 -16.40 -2.61
N ASN A 39 -6.33 -15.08 -2.44
CA ASN A 39 -7.57 -14.35 -2.21
C ASN A 39 -7.64 -13.14 -3.13
N THR A 40 -8.67 -13.09 -3.98
CA THR A 40 -8.91 -11.99 -4.93
C THR A 40 -10.10 -11.11 -4.54
N THR A 41 -10.66 -11.33 -3.35
CA THR A 41 -11.73 -10.50 -2.81
C THR A 41 -11.19 -9.14 -2.36
N PRO A 42 -12.06 -8.15 -2.11
CA PRO A 42 -11.62 -6.86 -1.57
C PRO A 42 -10.86 -6.93 -0.24
N ASN A 43 -10.88 -8.06 0.47
CA ASN A 43 -10.18 -8.26 1.75
C ASN A 43 -8.89 -9.09 1.59
N ALA A 44 -8.33 -9.15 0.37
CA ALA A 44 -7.15 -9.94 0.04
C ALA A 44 -5.92 -9.62 0.93
N PHE A 45 -5.73 -8.35 1.28
CA PHE A 45 -4.58 -7.90 2.07
C PHE A 45 -4.79 -7.97 3.59
N GLY A 46 -6.00 -8.30 4.05
CA GLY A 46 -6.33 -8.37 5.47
C GLY A 46 -6.11 -9.75 6.10
N GLN A 47 -5.39 -10.65 5.42
CA GLN A 47 -5.17 -12.03 5.87
C GLN A 47 -3.89 -12.11 6.72
N PRO A 48 -3.90 -12.88 7.83
CA PRO A 48 -2.66 -13.22 8.53
C PRO A 48 -1.77 -14.08 7.61
N ALA A 49 -0.45 -13.99 7.80
CA ALA A 49 0.47 -14.85 7.09
C ALA A 49 0.18 -16.33 7.40
N PRO A 50 0.18 -17.22 6.39
CA PRO A 50 0.10 -18.66 6.62
C PRO A 50 1.22 -19.16 7.55
N GLY A 51 0.90 -20.11 8.43
CA GLY A 51 1.88 -20.74 9.32
C GLY A 51 2.14 -20.01 10.63
N LEU A 52 1.48 -18.88 10.89
CA LEU A 52 1.51 -18.25 12.22
C LEU A 52 0.93 -19.18 13.28
N ASP A 53 1.55 -19.20 14.46
CA ASP A 53 0.99 -19.88 15.60
C ASP A 53 -0.23 -19.12 16.17
N ARG A 54 -0.89 -19.71 17.17
CA ARG A 54 -2.09 -19.10 17.76
C ARG A 54 -1.81 -17.75 18.40
N HIS A 55 -0.65 -17.59 19.04
CA HIS A 55 -0.30 -16.35 19.73
C HIS A 55 -0.07 -15.23 18.73
N ASP A 56 0.70 -15.49 17.68
CA ASP A 56 1.01 -14.52 16.64
C ASP A 56 -0.23 -14.19 15.79
N GLY A 57 -1.11 -15.16 15.56
CA GLY A 57 -2.42 -14.91 14.96
C GLY A 57 -3.27 -13.92 15.79
N LEU A 58 -3.26 -14.02 17.12
CA LEU A 58 -3.94 -13.06 17.98
C LEU A 58 -3.29 -11.67 17.90
N LEU A 59 -1.95 -11.60 17.90
CA LEU A 59 -1.23 -10.34 17.73
C LEU A 59 -1.54 -9.67 16.39
N PHE A 60 -1.65 -10.44 15.31
CA PHE A 60 -2.07 -9.93 14.01
C PHE A 60 -3.43 -9.22 14.10
N PHE A 61 -4.44 -9.84 14.71
CA PHE A 61 -5.77 -9.23 14.83
C PHE A 61 -5.80 -8.01 15.76
N VAL A 62 -5.00 -8.02 16.83
CA VAL A 62 -4.83 -6.84 17.69
C VAL A 62 -4.20 -5.69 16.89
N GLY A 63 -3.13 -5.95 16.14
CA GLY A 63 -2.48 -4.98 15.26
C GLY A 63 -3.43 -4.44 14.19
N ASN A 64 -4.20 -5.32 13.53
CA ASN A 64 -5.22 -4.93 12.56
C ASN A 64 -6.31 -4.04 13.19
N SER A 65 -6.67 -4.30 14.45
CA SER A 65 -7.57 -3.43 15.19
C SER A 65 -6.98 -2.03 15.39
N PHE A 66 -5.68 -1.90 15.70
CA PHE A 66 -5.03 -0.59 15.73
C PHE A 66 -4.97 0.09 14.36
N PHE A 67 -4.68 -0.68 13.31
CA PHE A 67 -4.60 -0.21 11.93
C PHE A 67 -5.89 0.47 11.44
N ASN A 68 -7.04 -0.10 11.80
CA ASN A 68 -8.35 0.33 11.33
C ASN A 68 -8.95 1.51 12.11
N GLN A 69 -8.47 1.74 13.33
CA GLN A 69 -9.11 2.72 14.20
C GLN A 69 -8.45 4.10 14.12
N ASN A 70 -9.25 5.13 14.43
CA ASN A 70 -8.80 6.52 14.38
C ASN A 70 -7.96 6.87 15.62
N TRP A 71 -6.88 7.60 15.36
CA TRP A 71 -6.03 8.26 16.34
C TRP A 71 -6.60 9.64 16.65
N VAL A 72 -6.33 10.15 17.85
CA VAL A 72 -6.78 11.47 18.31
C VAL A 72 -5.59 12.33 18.73
N THR A 73 -5.76 13.65 18.68
CA THR A 73 -4.71 14.58 19.07
C THR A 73 -4.41 14.46 20.56
N ALA A 74 -3.13 14.39 20.91
CA ALA A 74 -2.71 14.42 22.30
C ALA A 74 -2.77 15.85 22.88
N PRO A 75 -3.08 16.01 24.17
CA PRO A 75 -3.47 14.95 25.12
C PRO A 75 -4.96 14.57 24.98
N ALA A 76 -5.27 13.27 25.06
CA ALA A 76 -6.65 12.78 25.11
C ALA A 76 -6.87 11.86 26.32
N SER A 77 -8.13 11.62 26.69
CA SER A 77 -8.46 10.67 27.77
C SER A 77 -8.10 9.22 27.42
N THR A 78 -7.89 8.91 26.13
CA THR A 78 -7.54 7.58 25.63
C THR A 78 -6.04 7.51 25.27
N THR A 79 -5.20 7.18 26.24
CA THR A 79 -3.72 7.17 26.10
C THR A 79 -3.19 6.11 25.15
N ALA A 80 -3.95 5.06 24.87
CA ALA A 80 -3.52 4.02 23.93
C ALA A 80 -3.68 4.45 22.45
N ARG A 81 -4.32 5.61 22.19
CA ARG A 81 -4.76 6.02 20.84
C ARG A 81 -4.62 7.53 20.62
N ASP A 82 -3.88 8.20 21.48
CA ASP A 82 -3.51 9.59 21.32
C ASP A 82 -2.16 9.71 20.60
N GLY A 83 -1.68 10.93 20.42
CA GLY A 83 -0.41 11.21 19.75
C GLY A 83 -0.55 11.58 18.27
N LEU A 84 -1.78 11.78 17.77
CA LEU A 84 -1.97 12.35 16.44
C LEU A 84 -1.47 13.81 16.44
N GLY A 85 -0.41 14.08 15.68
CA GLY A 85 0.13 15.42 15.51
C GLY A 85 -0.86 16.38 14.80
N PRO A 86 -0.59 17.69 14.81
CA PRO A 86 -1.49 18.68 14.21
C PRO A 86 -1.52 18.63 12.67
N LEU A 87 -0.51 18.01 12.05
CA LEU A 87 -0.42 17.83 10.61
C LEU A 87 -0.48 16.34 10.29
N PHE A 88 -1.56 15.93 9.62
CA PHE A 88 -1.76 14.56 9.17
C PHE A 88 -2.57 14.55 7.88
N ASN A 89 -2.38 13.50 7.07
CA ASN A 89 -3.17 13.27 5.85
C ASN A 89 -4.39 12.37 6.13
N SER A 90 -4.24 11.42 7.05
CA SER A 90 -5.33 10.59 7.56
C SER A 90 -5.12 10.28 9.04
N ARG A 91 -6.23 10.03 9.75
CA ARG A 91 -6.24 9.75 11.19
C ARG A 91 -6.16 8.25 11.52
N SER A 92 -6.06 7.38 10.52
CA SER A 92 -5.88 5.94 10.68
C SER A 92 -5.05 5.38 9.55
N CYS A 93 -4.39 4.25 9.78
CA CYS A 93 -3.60 3.57 8.74
C CYS A 93 -4.52 3.14 7.59
N ALA A 94 -5.67 2.56 7.93
CA ALA A 94 -6.70 2.13 6.97
C ALA A 94 -7.32 3.29 6.15
N GLY A 95 -7.22 4.54 6.62
CA GLY A 95 -7.69 5.68 5.85
C GLY A 95 -6.85 5.97 4.60
N CYS A 96 -5.57 5.58 4.59
CA CYS A 96 -4.74 5.57 3.38
C CYS A 96 -4.70 4.15 2.75
N HIS A 97 -4.80 3.11 3.57
CA HIS A 97 -4.71 1.70 3.19
C HIS A 97 -6.06 1.00 3.35
N PHE A 98 -7.05 1.39 2.56
CA PHE A 98 -8.40 0.84 2.67
C PHE A 98 -8.40 -0.68 2.49
N LYS A 99 -9.03 -1.40 3.44
CA LYS A 99 -9.02 -2.87 3.52
C LYS A 99 -7.62 -3.48 3.45
N ASP A 100 -6.69 -2.84 4.16
CA ASP A 100 -5.29 -3.25 4.26
C ASP A 100 -4.53 -3.17 2.92
N GLY A 101 -5.18 -2.57 1.91
CA GLY A 101 -4.71 -2.52 0.54
C GLY A 101 -3.89 -1.28 0.21
N ARG A 102 -3.62 -1.14 -1.09
CA ARG A 102 -2.96 0.03 -1.65
C ARG A 102 -3.95 1.17 -1.82
N GLY A 103 -3.51 2.40 -1.58
CA GLY A 103 -4.29 3.59 -1.88
C GLY A 103 -4.61 3.66 -3.38
N ARG A 104 -5.90 3.82 -3.72
CA ARG A 104 -6.34 3.91 -5.12
C ARG A 104 -6.20 5.33 -5.67
N PRO A 105 -5.86 5.51 -6.95
CA PRO A 105 -5.94 6.81 -7.59
C PRO A 105 -7.38 7.36 -7.56
N PRO A 106 -7.56 8.69 -7.72
CA PRO A 106 -8.86 9.28 -8.03
C PRO A 106 -9.47 8.61 -9.28
N GLU A 107 -10.77 8.31 -9.23
CA GLU A 107 -11.52 7.70 -10.34
C GLU A 107 -12.26 8.74 -11.18
N THR A 108 -12.53 9.91 -10.60
CA THR A 108 -13.22 11.01 -11.28
C THR A 108 -12.47 12.33 -11.14
N ASP A 109 -12.64 13.20 -12.13
CA ASP A 109 -12.06 14.55 -12.10
C ASP A 109 -12.51 15.31 -10.84
N GLY A 110 -11.55 15.88 -10.13
CA GLY A 110 -11.79 16.64 -8.89
C GLY A 110 -11.96 15.77 -7.64
N GLU A 111 -11.92 14.45 -7.73
CA GLU A 111 -11.89 13.58 -6.55
C GLU A 111 -10.53 13.68 -5.84
N LEU A 112 -10.56 13.83 -4.52
CA LEU A 112 -9.37 13.76 -3.68
C LEU A 112 -9.14 12.32 -3.23
N SER A 113 -7.95 11.77 -3.48
CA SER A 113 -7.54 10.49 -2.91
C SER A 113 -6.74 10.71 -1.63
N THR A 114 -7.12 10.03 -0.56
CA THR A 114 -6.39 10.06 0.72
C THR A 114 -5.15 9.17 0.71
N GLY A 115 -5.20 8.04 0.00
CA GLY A 115 -4.13 7.03 0.03
C GLY A 115 -3.17 7.03 -1.15
N PHE A 116 -3.49 7.72 -2.23
CA PHE A 116 -2.67 7.73 -3.43
C PHE A 116 -1.55 8.76 -3.35
N LEU A 117 -0.33 8.33 -3.66
CA LEU A 117 0.86 9.17 -3.62
C LEU A 117 1.65 9.01 -4.93
N ILE A 118 1.92 10.14 -5.58
CA ILE A 118 2.87 10.24 -6.68
C ILE A 118 4.09 10.98 -6.17
N ARG A 119 5.27 10.37 -6.31
CA ARG A 119 6.54 11.04 -6.08
C ARG A 119 7.12 11.45 -7.42
N LEU A 120 7.20 12.76 -7.65
CA LEU A 120 7.99 13.33 -8.74
C LEU A 120 9.37 13.68 -8.17
N SER A 121 10.42 13.12 -8.75
CA SER A 121 11.80 13.50 -8.43
C SER A 121 12.53 13.82 -9.72
N ILE A 122 13.50 14.73 -9.61
CA ILE A 122 14.50 14.91 -10.66
C ILE A 122 15.34 13.62 -10.68
N PRO A 123 15.59 13.02 -11.86
CA PRO A 123 16.43 11.83 -11.98
C PRO A 123 17.84 12.03 -11.41
#